data_AF-A0A927SW25-F1
#
_entry.id   AF-A0A927SW25-F1
#
_cell.length_a   1.000
_cell.length_b   1.000
_cell.length_c   1.000
_cell.angle_alpha   90.00
_cell.angle_beta   90.00
_cell.angle_gamma   90.00
#
_symmetry.space_group_name_H-M   'P 1'
#
loop_
_entity.id
_entity.type
_entity.pdbx_description
1 polymer ?
#
loop_
_entity_poly.entity_id
_entity_poly.type
_entity_poly.pdbx_seq_one_letter_code
_entity_poly.pdbx_strand_id
1 'polypeptide(L)'
;MFQRDYILRMIEMMGDIARRVAQLMDELEYLHQLDKESRLHCGLPLKALEELSFESLRELLAPEARLYASELIYLRAMERSMQWEARDELLLKSLRLLATLSEEGVLCEVRAPRLRELKQQLLSLLTAEDLAACAMFFGSGGAFDEMEDALFQAEERVRSPEERITLVGKGAELLRQAANATDETLAHCGMTREELLEAAEELSGLAG
;
A
#
# COMPACT_ATOMS: atom_id res chain seq x y z
N MET A 1 -18.10 53.36 20.23
CA MET A 1 -17.51 52.66 19.07
C MET A 1 -16.79 51.38 19.52
N PHE A 2 -15.82 51.47 20.42
CA PHE A 2 -15.04 50.33 20.94
C PHE A 2 -15.82 49.10 21.46
N GLN A 3 -16.90 49.29 22.22
CA GLN A 3 -17.69 48.16 22.75
C GLN A 3 -18.41 47.36 21.65
N ARG A 4 -18.86 48.03 20.57
CA ARG A 4 -19.52 47.37 19.44
C ARG A 4 -18.52 46.51 18.66
N ASP A 5 -17.32 47.03 18.41
CA ASP A 5 -16.25 46.28 17.73
C ASP A 5 -15.73 45.11 18.58
N TYR A 6 -15.69 45.25 19.91
CA TYR A 6 -15.35 44.16 20.81
C TYR A 6 -16.39 43.03 20.77
N ILE A 7 -17.68 43.36 20.82
CA ILE A 7 -18.77 42.37 20.72
C ILE A 7 -18.75 41.68 19.35
N LEU A 8 -18.53 42.41 18.26
CA LEU A 8 -18.43 41.83 16.92
C LEU A 8 -17.25 40.86 16.79
N ARG A 9 -16.06 41.20 17.30
CA ARG A 9 -14.91 40.28 17.32
C ARG A 9 -15.15 39.03 18.17
N MET A 10 -15.86 39.17 19.30
CA MET A 10 -16.25 38.01 20.10
C MET A 10 -17.19 37.08 19.34
N ILE A 11 -18.16 37.62 18.60
CA ILE A 11 -19.08 36.83 17.77
C ILE A 11 -18.32 36.11 16.65
N GLU A 12 -17.40 36.79 15.97
CA GLU A 12 -16.55 36.18 14.93
C GLU A 12 -15.72 35.02 15.50
N MET A 13 -15.03 35.24 16.62
CA MET A 13 -14.23 34.22 17.29
C MET A 13 -15.08 33.03 17.76
N MET A 14 -16.29 33.26 18.27
CA MET A 14 -17.22 32.19 18.62
C MET A 14 -17.70 31.41 17.39
N GLY A 15 -17.90 32.10 16.25
CA GLY A 15 -18.21 31.47 14.98
C GLY A 15 -17.06 30.59 14.45
N ASP A 16 -15.81 30.99 14.65
CA ASP A 16 -14.63 30.19 14.34
C ASP A 16 -14.54 28.94 15.21
N ILE A 17 -14.77 29.09 16.52
CA ILE A 17 -14.80 27.97 17.46
C ILE A 17 -15.90 26.98 17.09
N ALA A 18 -17.11 27.45 16.80
CA ALA A 18 -18.23 26.58 16.43
C ALA A 18 -17.94 25.77 15.15
N ARG A 19 -17.34 26.40 14.14
CA ARG A 19 -16.91 25.71 12.91
C ARG A 19 -15.83 24.67 13.19
N ARG A 20 -14.87 24.98 14.06
CA ARG A 20 -13.82 24.03 14.45
C ARG A 20 -14.40 22.84 15.22
N VAL A 21 -15.35 23.07 16.12
CA VAL A 21 -16.02 22.00 16.87
C VAL A 21 -16.81 21.08 15.92
N ALA A 22 -17.55 21.63 14.96
CA ALA A 22 -18.26 20.83 13.96
C ALA A 22 -17.31 19.92 13.17
N GLN A 23 -16.17 20.46 12.72
CA GLN A 23 -15.14 19.67 12.03
C GLN A 23 -14.61 18.52 12.89
N LEU A 24 -14.34 18.76 14.18
CA LEU A 24 -13.88 17.73 15.11
C LEU A 24 -14.96 16.66 15.36
N MET A 25 -16.24 17.03 15.35
CA MET A 25 -17.34 16.07 15.49
C MET A 25 -17.43 15.16 14.26
N ASP A 26 -17.30 15.72 13.06
CA ASP A 26 -17.30 14.94 11.81
C ASP A 26 -16.10 13.97 11.76
N GLU A 27 -14.91 14.42 12.18
CA GLU A 27 -13.71 13.59 12.29
C GLU A 27 -13.90 12.44 13.29
N LEU A 28 -14.51 12.71 14.45
CA LEU A 28 -14.78 11.68 15.46
C LEU A 28 -15.80 10.65 14.99
N GLU A 29 -16.85 11.08 14.27
CA GLU A 29 -17.82 10.16 13.68
C GLU A 29 -17.18 9.26 12.63
N TYR A 30 -16.33 9.82 11.77
CA TYR A 30 -15.56 9.05 10.79
C TYR A 30 -14.68 7.99 11.45
N LEU A 31 -13.92 8.36 12.50
CA LEU A 31 -13.09 7.39 13.24
C LEU A 31 -13.92 6.32 13.94
N HIS A 32 -15.10 6.68 14.47
CA HIS A 32 -16.02 5.72 15.06
C HIS A 32 -16.53 4.71 14.03
N GLN A 33 -16.85 5.16 12.81
CA GLN A 33 -17.25 4.29 11.71
C GLN A 33 -16.11 3.34 11.32
N LEU A 34 -14.87 3.83 11.18
CA LEU A 34 -13.71 2.98 10.91
C LEU A 34 -13.47 1.93 12.01
N ASP A 35 -13.61 2.29 13.29
CA ASP A 35 -13.49 1.32 14.40
C ASP A 35 -14.58 0.25 14.36
N LYS A 36 -15.80 0.62 13.98
CA LYS A 36 -16.90 -0.32 13.81
C LYS A 36 -16.62 -1.30 12.67
N GLU A 37 -16.20 -0.83 11.52
CA GLU A 37 -15.85 -1.67 10.37
C GLU A 37 -14.65 -2.57 10.68
N SER A 38 -13.65 -2.06 11.39
CA SER A 38 -12.50 -2.83 11.86
C SER A 38 -12.92 -4.02 12.73
N ARG A 39 -13.83 -3.79 13.69
CA ARG A 39 -14.33 -4.86 14.56
C ARG A 39 -15.15 -5.89 13.78
N LEU A 40 -15.92 -5.43 12.80
CA LEU A 40 -16.77 -6.29 12.00
C LEU A 40 -15.96 -7.22 11.08
N HIS A 41 -14.99 -6.66 10.35
CA HIS A 41 -14.28 -7.35 9.29
C HIS A 41 -12.93 -7.94 9.71
N CYS A 42 -12.27 -7.35 10.70
CA CYS A 42 -10.97 -7.80 11.19
C CYS A 42 -11.03 -8.43 12.59
N GLY A 43 -12.17 -8.33 13.29
CA GLY A 43 -12.29 -8.81 14.68
C GLY A 43 -11.46 -8.01 15.70
N LEU A 44 -10.87 -6.89 15.29
CA LEU A 44 -9.96 -6.07 16.09
C LEU A 44 -10.45 -4.62 16.13
N PRO A 45 -10.21 -3.87 17.23
CA PRO A 45 -10.39 -2.42 17.21
C PRO A 45 -9.42 -1.75 16.23
N LEU A 46 -9.80 -0.61 15.64
CA LEU A 46 -8.95 0.13 14.69
C LEU A 46 -7.60 0.48 15.31
N LYS A 47 -7.60 0.87 16.58
CA LYS A 47 -6.38 1.15 17.34
C LYS A 47 -5.42 -0.05 17.41
N ALA A 48 -5.94 -1.29 17.44
CA ALA A 48 -5.06 -2.46 17.39
C ALA A 48 -4.46 -2.65 15.99
N LEU A 49 -5.17 -2.31 14.91
CA LEU A 49 -4.59 -2.28 13.56
C LEU A 49 -3.46 -1.24 13.45
N GLU A 50 -3.62 -0.09 14.13
CA GLU A 50 -2.59 0.96 14.21
C GLU A 50 -1.37 0.55 15.03
N GLU A 51 -1.55 -0.12 16.18
CA GLU A 51 -0.46 -0.40 17.13
C GLU A 51 0.24 -1.75 16.92
N LEU A 52 -0.46 -2.78 16.41
CA LEU A 52 0.15 -4.08 16.19
C LEU A 52 1.15 -4.03 15.04
N SER A 53 2.22 -4.81 15.16
CA SER A 53 3.20 -4.95 14.09
C SER A 53 2.58 -5.59 12.84
N PHE A 54 3.19 -5.33 11.67
CA PHE A 54 2.80 -6.01 10.43
C PHE A 54 2.81 -7.53 10.59
N GLU A 55 3.85 -8.10 11.21
CA GLU A 55 3.97 -9.55 11.41
C GLU A 55 2.83 -10.10 12.27
N SER A 56 2.50 -9.43 13.37
CA SER A 56 1.39 -9.83 14.23
C SER A 56 0.05 -9.80 13.49
N LEU A 57 -0.19 -8.77 12.67
CA LEU A 57 -1.42 -8.68 11.87
C LEU A 57 -1.46 -9.76 10.79
N ARG A 58 -0.33 -10.05 10.13
CA ARG A 58 -0.21 -11.12 9.14
C ARG A 58 -0.54 -12.48 9.76
N GLU A 59 -0.04 -12.76 10.96
CA GLU A 59 -0.28 -14.02 11.66
C GLU A 59 -1.73 -14.15 12.17
N LEU A 60 -2.31 -13.07 12.71
CA LEU A 60 -3.63 -13.08 13.33
C LEU A 60 -4.79 -13.05 12.31
N LEU A 61 -4.61 -12.35 11.19
CA LEU A 61 -5.68 -12.10 10.23
C LEU A 61 -5.64 -13.11 9.09
N ALA A 62 -6.80 -13.66 8.77
CA ALA A 62 -7.02 -14.42 7.53
C ALA A 62 -6.89 -13.50 6.29
N PRO A 63 -6.64 -14.03 5.08
CA PRO A 63 -6.44 -13.22 3.87
C PRO A 63 -7.51 -12.16 3.63
N GLU A 64 -8.80 -12.52 3.72
CA GLU A 64 -9.90 -11.56 3.57
C GLU A 64 -9.82 -10.43 4.60
N ALA A 65 -9.55 -10.75 5.88
CA ALA A 65 -9.42 -9.76 6.93
C ALA A 65 -8.19 -8.85 6.76
N ARG A 66 -7.12 -9.32 6.10
CA ARG A 66 -5.94 -8.51 5.74
C ARG A 66 -6.27 -7.48 4.67
N LEU A 67 -7.15 -7.79 3.71
CA LEU A 67 -7.64 -6.81 2.74
C LEU A 67 -8.35 -5.66 3.47
N TYR A 68 -9.34 -6.00 4.32
CA TYR A 68 -10.07 -4.98 5.09
C TYR A 68 -9.13 -4.17 5.99
N ALA A 69 -8.20 -4.84 6.69
CA ALA A 69 -7.23 -4.15 7.52
C ALA A 69 -6.36 -3.17 6.70
N SER A 70 -5.88 -3.58 5.52
CA SER A 70 -5.10 -2.71 4.64
C SER A 70 -5.88 -1.46 4.22
N GLU A 71 -7.15 -1.61 3.83
CA GLU A 71 -7.98 -0.48 3.40
C GLU A 71 -8.35 0.44 4.56
N LEU A 72 -8.68 -0.12 5.74
CA LEU A 72 -8.99 0.67 6.93
C LEU A 72 -7.77 1.44 7.45
N ILE A 73 -6.58 0.83 7.42
CA ILE A 73 -5.32 1.49 7.77
C ILE A 73 -5.01 2.60 6.77
N TYR A 74 -5.22 2.38 5.46
CA TYR A 74 -5.08 3.42 4.45
C TYR A 74 -6.02 4.60 4.72
N LEU A 75 -7.31 4.33 4.94
CA LEU A 75 -8.33 5.33 5.24
C LEU A 75 -8.02 6.11 6.53
N ARG A 76 -7.47 5.44 7.54
CA ARG A 76 -6.96 6.06 8.77
C ARG A 76 -5.80 7.00 8.47
N ALA A 77 -4.86 6.60 7.63
CA ALA A 77 -3.69 7.39 7.24
C ALA A 77 -4.02 8.58 6.34
N MET A 78 -5.18 8.58 5.67
CA MET A 78 -5.68 9.72 4.88
C MET A 78 -6.41 10.79 5.71
N GLU A 79 -6.54 10.59 7.03
CA GLU A 79 -7.14 11.60 7.89
C GLU A 79 -6.31 12.90 7.91
N ARG A 80 -6.97 14.04 7.80
CA ARG A 80 -6.31 15.35 7.62
C ARG A 80 -5.45 15.77 8.81
N SER A 81 -5.79 15.31 10.01
CA SER A 81 -5.07 15.65 11.23
C SER A 81 -3.85 14.73 11.48
N MET A 82 -3.64 13.72 10.64
CA MET A 82 -2.57 12.73 10.79
C MET A 82 -1.18 13.38 10.65
N GLN A 83 -0.28 13.05 11.57
CA GLN A 83 1.12 13.46 11.47
C GLN A 83 1.85 12.66 10.38
N TRP A 84 2.80 13.30 9.70
CA TRP A 84 3.45 12.73 8.51
C TRP A 84 4.19 11.42 8.80
N GLU A 85 4.92 11.32 9.90
CA GLU A 85 5.67 10.11 10.26
C GLU A 85 4.72 8.94 10.58
N ALA A 86 3.67 9.20 11.35
CA ALA A 86 2.65 8.20 11.66
C ALA A 86 1.85 7.80 10.40
N ARG A 87 1.66 8.73 9.47
CA ARG A 87 1.02 8.47 8.18
C ARG A 87 1.83 7.47 7.36
N ASP A 88 3.11 7.71 7.18
CA ASP A 88 3.97 6.84 6.36
C ASP A 88 4.09 5.43 6.96
N GLU A 89 4.17 5.32 8.28
CA GLU A 89 4.17 4.02 8.97
C GLU A 89 2.87 3.22 8.71
N LEU A 90 1.72 3.88 8.80
CA LEU A 90 0.44 3.25 8.50
C LEU A 90 0.32 2.88 7.03
N LEU A 91 0.75 3.75 6.11
CA LEU A 91 0.71 3.45 4.68
C LEU A 91 1.64 2.29 4.31
N LEU A 92 2.83 2.21 4.92
CA LEU A 92 3.74 1.09 4.74
C LEU A 92 3.11 -0.21 5.25
N LYS A 93 2.43 -0.17 6.40
CA LYS A 93 1.69 -1.32 6.94
C LYS A 93 0.53 -1.73 6.01
N SER A 94 -0.22 -0.78 5.46
CA SER A 94 -1.29 -1.03 4.48
C SER A 94 -0.73 -1.71 3.22
N LEU A 95 0.35 -1.18 2.64
CA LEU A 95 1.05 -1.76 1.48
C LEU A 95 1.49 -3.19 1.76
N ARG A 96 2.15 -3.44 2.89
CA ARG A 96 2.65 -4.77 3.26
C ARG A 96 1.52 -5.77 3.42
N LEU A 97 0.43 -5.40 4.11
CA LEU A 97 -0.74 -6.27 4.25
C LEU A 97 -1.37 -6.60 2.90
N LEU A 98 -1.49 -5.62 2.00
CA LEU A 98 -2.03 -5.84 0.67
C LEU A 98 -1.14 -6.79 -0.15
N ALA A 99 0.19 -6.56 -0.12
CA ALA A 99 1.16 -7.41 -0.81
C ALA A 99 1.16 -8.87 -0.33
N THR A 100 0.69 -9.17 0.90
CA THR A 100 0.53 -10.56 1.36
C THR A 100 -0.56 -11.36 0.63
N LEU A 101 -1.40 -10.68 -0.16
CA LEU A 101 -2.53 -11.28 -0.86
C LEU A 101 -2.17 -11.68 -2.29
N SER A 102 -0.89 -11.85 -2.62
CA SER A 102 -0.43 -12.23 -3.97
C SER A 102 -1.04 -13.54 -4.47
N GLU A 103 -1.44 -14.45 -3.59
CA GLU A 103 -2.09 -15.71 -3.97
C GLU A 103 -3.57 -15.52 -4.38
N GLU A 104 -4.16 -14.35 -4.13
CA GLU A 104 -5.56 -14.02 -4.44
C GLU A 104 -5.65 -13.32 -5.81
N GLY A 105 -5.52 -14.08 -6.91
CA GLY A 105 -5.31 -13.53 -8.26
C GLY A 105 -6.28 -12.43 -8.71
N VAL A 106 -7.61 -12.65 -8.61
CA VAL A 106 -8.61 -11.64 -9.01
C VAL A 106 -8.53 -10.38 -8.13
N LEU A 107 -8.20 -10.55 -6.85
CA LEU A 107 -8.02 -9.42 -5.93
C LEU A 107 -6.80 -8.60 -6.33
N CYS A 108 -5.73 -9.26 -6.76
CA CYS A 108 -4.51 -8.59 -7.23
C CYS A 108 -4.79 -7.69 -8.43
N GLU A 109 -5.57 -8.15 -9.41
CA GLU A 109 -5.99 -7.36 -10.56
C GLU A 109 -6.74 -6.08 -10.14
N VAL A 110 -7.76 -6.23 -9.28
CA VAL A 110 -8.60 -5.11 -8.83
C VAL A 110 -7.82 -4.12 -7.95
N ARG A 111 -6.84 -4.60 -7.17
CA ARG A 111 -6.12 -3.78 -6.19
C ARG A 111 -4.72 -3.35 -6.65
N ALA A 112 -4.26 -3.77 -7.83
CA ALA A 112 -3.01 -3.30 -8.42
C ALA A 112 -2.90 -1.76 -8.47
N PRO A 113 -3.95 -0.99 -8.85
CA PRO A 113 -3.86 0.47 -8.82
C PRO A 113 -3.56 1.05 -7.44
N ARG A 114 -4.15 0.48 -6.37
CA ARG A 114 -3.90 0.90 -4.98
C ARG A 114 -2.47 0.59 -4.56
N LEU A 115 -2.00 -0.62 -4.86
CA LEU A 115 -0.64 -1.02 -4.50
C LEU A 115 0.39 -0.19 -5.25
N ARG A 116 0.14 0.13 -6.54
CA ARG A 116 0.97 1.03 -7.36
C ARG A 116 1.07 2.42 -6.75
N GLU A 117 -0.06 3.03 -6.37
CA GLU A 117 -0.10 4.34 -5.72
C GLU A 117 0.73 4.33 -4.43
N LEU A 118 0.55 3.33 -3.58
CA LEU A 118 1.31 3.18 -2.34
C LEU A 118 2.80 2.95 -2.61
N LYS A 119 3.16 2.10 -3.59
CA LYS A 119 4.56 1.85 -3.98
C LYS A 119 5.24 3.15 -4.39
N GLN A 120 4.60 3.93 -5.25
CA GLN A 120 5.14 5.20 -5.75
C GLN A 120 5.27 6.24 -4.63
N GLN A 121 4.26 6.35 -3.75
CA GLN A 121 4.28 7.29 -2.64
C GLN A 121 5.38 6.94 -1.61
N LEU A 122 5.61 5.66 -1.34
CA LEU A 122 6.50 5.19 -0.29
C LEU A 122 7.86 4.72 -0.80
N LEU A 123 8.18 4.92 -2.08
CA LEU A 123 9.33 4.29 -2.76
C LEU A 123 10.67 4.46 -2.01
N SER A 124 10.89 5.61 -1.36
CA SER A 124 12.12 5.88 -0.59
C SER A 124 12.21 5.10 0.73
N LEU A 125 11.09 4.58 1.23
CA LEU A 125 10.97 3.83 2.48
C LEU A 125 10.92 2.31 2.26
N LEU A 126 10.62 1.86 1.03
CA LEU A 126 10.49 0.44 0.71
C LEU A 126 11.85 -0.26 0.72
N THR A 127 11.87 -1.42 1.38
CA THR A 127 13.00 -2.35 1.34
C THR A 127 12.97 -3.19 0.07
N ALA A 128 14.05 -3.93 -0.20
CA ALA A 128 14.06 -4.91 -1.29
C ALA A 128 12.99 -6.00 -1.10
N GLU A 129 12.73 -6.42 0.14
CA GLU A 129 11.67 -7.39 0.46
C GLU A 129 10.28 -6.84 0.16
N ASP A 130 10.02 -5.58 0.51
CA ASP A 130 8.73 -4.93 0.22
C ASP A 130 8.47 -4.84 -1.28
N LEU A 131 9.49 -4.49 -2.06
CA LEU A 131 9.39 -4.39 -3.52
C LEU A 131 9.26 -5.76 -4.19
N ALA A 132 9.97 -6.78 -3.70
CA ALA A 132 9.78 -8.16 -4.16
C ALA A 132 8.36 -8.67 -3.86
N ALA A 133 7.78 -8.32 -2.71
CA ALA A 133 6.40 -8.62 -2.38
C ALA A 133 5.41 -7.89 -3.32
N CYS A 134 5.68 -6.63 -3.64
CA CYS A 134 4.89 -5.89 -4.63
C CYS A 134 4.97 -6.55 -6.01
N ALA A 135 6.15 -6.97 -6.45
CA ALA A 135 6.32 -7.66 -7.73
C ALA A 135 5.48 -8.95 -7.80
N MET A 136 5.52 -9.79 -6.76
CA MET A 136 4.68 -11.00 -6.70
C MET A 136 3.18 -10.68 -6.79
N PHE A 137 2.73 -9.63 -6.11
CA PHE A 137 1.35 -9.18 -6.17
C PHE A 137 0.95 -8.71 -7.58
N PHE A 138 1.78 -7.86 -8.22
CA PHE A 138 1.52 -7.37 -9.57
C PHE A 138 1.52 -8.49 -10.61
N GLY A 139 2.48 -9.42 -10.53
CA GLY A 139 2.53 -10.58 -11.41
C GLY A 139 1.27 -11.44 -11.31
N SER A 140 0.77 -11.65 -10.09
CA SER A 140 -0.47 -12.42 -9.86
C SER A 140 -1.72 -11.70 -10.36
N GLY A 141 -1.70 -10.36 -10.41
CA GLY A 141 -2.76 -9.52 -10.98
C GLY A 141 -2.62 -9.21 -12.47
N GLY A 142 -1.60 -9.75 -13.15
CA GLY A 142 -1.35 -9.50 -14.58
C GLY A 142 -0.77 -8.12 -14.92
N ALA A 143 -0.38 -7.33 -13.93
CA ALA A 143 0.26 -6.02 -14.11
C ALA A 143 1.77 -6.17 -14.29
N PHE A 144 2.19 -6.76 -15.41
CA PHE A 144 3.57 -7.19 -15.60
C PHE A 144 4.59 -6.05 -15.76
N ASP A 145 4.15 -4.90 -16.27
CA ASP A 145 4.91 -3.65 -16.28
C ASP A 145 5.35 -3.25 -14.86
N GLU A 146 4.40 -3.22 -13.92
CA GLU A 146 4.67 -2.85 -12.54
C GLU A 146 5.45 -3.93 -11.77
N MET A 147 5.26 -5.19 -12.15
CA MET A 147 6.03 -6.31 -11.64
C MET A 147 7.51 -6.15 -12.00
N GLU A 148 7.81 -5.91 -13.28
CA GLU A 148 9.17 -5.69 -13.76
C GLU A 148 9.82 -4.51 -13.04
N ASP A 149 9.18 -3.36 -13.02
CA ASP A 149 9.65 -2.16 -12.32
C ASP A 149 9.99 -2.46 -10.84
N ALA A 150 9.11 -3.19 -10.16
CA ALA A 150 9.31 -3.54 -8.76
C ALA A 150 10.50 -4.50 -8.57
N LEU A 151 10.75 -5.44 -9.48
CA LEU A 151 11.89 -6.36 -9.41
C LEU A 151 13.23 -5.64 -9.56
N PHE A 152 13.36 -4.75 -10.55
CA PHE A 152 14.59 -3.98 -10.74
C PHE A 152 14.81 -3.00 -9.58
N GLN A 153 13.75 -2.31 -9.12
CA GLN A 153 13.85 -1.46 -7.93
C GLN A 153 14.24 -2.24 -6.67
N ALA A 154 13.80 -3.49 -6.55
CA ALA A 154 14.18 -4.35 -5.44
C ALA A 154 15.67 -4.71 -5.51
N GLU A 155 16.14 -5.12 -6.69
CA GLU A 155 17.55 -5.45 -6.98
C GLU A 155 18.49 -4.30 -6.58
N GLU A 156 18.17 -3.06 -6.97
CA GLU A 156 18.96 -1.86 -6.65
C GLU A 156 19.15 -1.66 -5.13
N ARG A 157 18.22 -2.18 -4.32
CA ARG A 157 18.24 -2.04 -2.86
C ARG A 157 18.90 -3.22 -2.15
N VAL A 158 19.16 -4.33 -2.84
CA VAL A 158 19.81 -5.49 -2.24
C VAL A 158 21.29 -5.22 -2.00
N ARG A 159 21.72 -5.39 -0.74
CA ARG A 159 23.12 -5.17 -0.33
C ARG A 159 23.93 -6.47 -0.24
N SER A 160 23.29 -7.59 0.03
CA SER A 160 23.95 -8.89 0.17
C SER A 160 24.00 -9.62 -1.18
N PRO A 161 25.16 -10.13 -1.62
CA PRO A 161 25.25 -10.95 -2.82
C PRO A 161 24.35 -12.20 -2.79
N GLU A 162 24.19 -12.83 -1.62
CA GLU A 162 23.35 -14.03 -1.47
C GLU A 162 21.85 -13.70 -1.63
N GLU A 163 21.42 -12.58 -1.04
CA GLU A 163 20.05 -12.07 -1.21
C GLU A 163 19.81 -11.68 -2.65
N ARG A 164 20.82 -11.12 -3.33
CA ARG A 164 20.73 -10.69 -4.73
C ARG A 164 20.51 -11.88 -5.64
N ILE A 165 21.32 -12.93 -5.50
CA ILE A 165 21.17 -14.18 -6.26
C ILE A 165 19.77 -14.75 -6.07
N THR A 166 19.27 -14.75 -4.84
CA THR A 166 17.93 -15.28 -4.52
C THR A 166 16.82 -14.44 -5.15
N LEU A 167 16.91 -13.11 -5.02
CA LEU A 167 15.92 -12.16 -5.54
C LEU A 167 15.89 -12.19 -7.06
N VAL A 168 17.05 -12.10 -7.70
CA VAL A 168 17.20 -12.16 -9.15
C VAL A 168 16.70 -13.50 -9.71
N GLY A 169 17.07 -14.63 -9.08
CA GLY A 169 16.65 -15.95 -9.52
C GLY A 169 15.12 -16.09 -9.50
N LYS A 170 14.47 -15.70 -8.40
CA LYS A 170 13.02 -15.71 -8.27
C LYS A 170 12.34 -14.70 -9.22
N GLY A 171 12.88 -13.49 -9.33
CA GLY A 171 12.36 -12.45 -10.22
C GLY A 171 12.39 -12.86 -11.69
N ALA A 172 13.50 -13.46 -12.14
CA ALA A 172 13.63 -13.96 -13.49
C ALA A 172 12.67 -15.13 -13.77
N GLU A 173 12.39 -15.98 -12.78
CA GLU A 173 11.37 -17.00 -12.90
C GLU A 173 9.97 -16.39 -13.06
N LEU A 174 9.61 -15.38 -12.25
CA LEU A 174 8.35 -14.66 -12.37
C LEU A 174 8.16 -14.02 -13.75
N LEU A 175 9.19 -13.36 -14.28
CA LEU A 175 9.17 -12.76 -15.62
C LEU A 175 8.97 -13.82 -16.71
N ARG A 176 9.66 -14.96 -16.63
CA ARG A 176 9.47 -16.08 -17.57
C ARG A 176 8.07 -16.70 -17.46
N GLN A 177 7.49 -16.74 -16.27
CA GLN A 177 6.11 -17.20 -16.07
C GLN A 177 5.13 -16.21 -16.71
N ALA A 178 5.29 -14.91 -16.48
CA ALA A 178 4.50 -13.85 -17.09
C ALA A 178 4.56 -13.86 -18.63
N ALA A 179 5.71 -14.21 -19.20
CA ALA A 179 5.89 -14.36 -20.66
C ALA A 179 5.02 -15.47 -21.28
N ASN A 180 4.39 -16.34 -20.48
CA ASN A 180 3.43 -17.34 -20.95
C ASN A 180 1.96 -16.88 -20.82
N ALA A 181 1.72 -15.64 -20.40
CA ALA A 181 0.38 -15.06 -20.38
C ALA A 181 -0.21 -14.93 -21.79
N THR A 182 -1.52 -14.74 -21.85
CA THR A 182 -2.22 -14.58 -23.14
C THR A 182 -1.86 -13.25 -23.80
N ASP A 183 -1.91 -13.19 -25.14
CA ASP A 183 -1.68 -11.95 -25.90
C ASP A 183 -2.61 -10.81 -25.46
N GLU A 184 -3.84 -11.13 -25.03
CA GLU A 184 -4.79 -10.14 -24.50
C GLU A 184 -4.31 -9.52 -23.18
N THR A 185 -3.78 -10.34 -22.27
CA THR A 185 -3.21 -9.89 -20.99
C THR A 185 -1.98 -9.02 -21.22
N LEU A 186 -1.07 -9.49 -22.08
CA LEU A 186 0.16 -8.77 -22.44
C LEU A 186 -0.16 -7.41 -23.07
N ALA A 187 -1.12 -7.35 -24.00
CA ALA A 187 -1.58 -6.10 -24.60
C ALA A 187 -2.20 -5.14 -23.58
N HIS A 188 -2.91 -5.65 -22.55
CA HIS A 188 -3.52 -4.81 -21.53
C HIS A 188 -2.51 -4.08 -20.65
N CYS A 189 -1.40 -4.74 -20.30
CA CYS A 189 -0.31 -4.14 -19.52
C CYS A 189 0.78 -3.49 -20.40
N GLY A 190 0.58 -3.45 -21.72
CA GLY A 190 1.53 -2.82 -22.64
C GLY A 190 2.85 -3.56 -22.79
N MET A 191 2.87 -4.86 -22.48
CA MET A 191 4.05 -5.71 -22.53
C MET A 191 3.98 -6.69 -23.70
N THR A 192 5.13 -7.20 -24.12
CA THR A 192 5.27 -8.31 -25.05
C THR A 192 5.96 -9.49 -24.38
N ARG A 193 5.82 -10.67 -25.00
CA ARG A 193 6.52 -11.87 -24.55
C ARG A 193 8.03 -11.69 -24.61
N GLU A 194 8.52 -11.08 -25.68
CA GLU A 194 9.94 -10.82 -25.91
C GLU A 194 10.52 -9.88 -24.84
N GLU A 195 9.83 -8.78 -24.51
CA GLU A 195 10.25 -7.85 -23.45
C GLU A 195 10.38 -8.54 -22.10
N LEU A 196 9.40 -9.38 -21.71
CA LEU A 196 9.46 -10.11 -20.44
C LEU A 196 10.61 -11.12 -20.38
N LEU A 197 10.93 -11.78 -21.50
CA LEU A 197 12.06 -12.69 -21.58
C LEU A 197 13.40 -11.95 -21.55
N GLU A 198 13.50 -10.80 -22.24
CA GLU A 198 14.67 -9.93 -22.21
C GLU A 198 14.92 -9.40 -20.79
N ALA A 199 13.88 -8.89 -20.12
CA ALA A 199 13.94 -8.47 -18.73
C ALA A 199 14.38 -9.61 -17.79
N ALA A 200 13.92 -10.84 -18.03
CA ALA A 200 14.34 -12.00 -17.23
C ALA A 200 15.84 -12.33 -17.41
N GLU A 201 16.36 -12.18 -18.64
CA GLU A 201 17.78 -12.37 -18.94
C GLU A 201 18.64 -11.25 -18.35
N GLU A 202 18.20 -9.99 -18.51
CA GLU A 202 18.86 -8.82 -17.92
C GLU A 202 18.95 -8.95 -16.40
N LEU A 203 17.82 -9.21 -15.74
CA LEU A 203 17.77 -9.39 -14.30
C LEU A 203 18.69 -10.53 -13.87
N SER A 204 18.66 -11.68 -14.56
CA SER A 204 19.56 -12.82 -14.30
C SER A 204 21.04 -12.45 -14.42
N GLY A 205 21.39 -11.55 -15.35
CA GLY A 205 22.73 -11.02 -15.54
C GLY A 205 23.25 -10.19 -14.36
N LEU A 206 22.36 -9.64 -13.53
CA LEU A 206 22.70 -8.85 -12.34
C LEU A 206 23.08 -9.71 -11.12
N ALA A 207 23.01 -11.04 -11.21
CA ALA A 207 23.42 -11.93 -10.13
C ALA A 207 24.94 -11.97 -9.86
N GLY A 208 25.75 -11.37 -10.74
CA GLY A 208 27.22 -11.40 -10.73
C GLY A 208 27.91 -10.36 -9.85
#